data_AF-Q97Y30-F1
#
_entry.id   AF-Q97Y30-F1
#
_cell.length_a   1.000
_cell.length_b   1.000
_cell.length_c   1.000
_cell.angle_alpha   90.00
_cell.angle_beta   90.00
_cell.angle_gamma   90.00
#
_symmetry.space_group_name_H-M   'P 1'
#
loop_
_entity.id
_entity.type
_entity.pdbx_description
1 polymer ?
#
loop_
_entity_poly.entity_id
_entity_poly.type
_entity_poly.pdbx_seq_one_letter_code
_entity_poly.pdbx_strand_id
1 'polypeptide(L)'
;MPFLENGSMVYGDFIRNQEVRKRITKEELGIEEDEIPERVVVTPMPFNTQFPKNFEDTLTNLGIKVNRLKVEDQILRQFGGNLLLEKDGNRGFIAFIGRGLIDFTERIRILATVSRIKDILFIGTAGSLSNEILIGDLNIPKYAIPFENVSDFYADPTIAIPQADEKLLNEVYEYAEETGVKTHSTLHATLLFPYSETTEFLNYLLNIGVSTIDMEVSAFYKMSRFYGKRAVAVLRISDMPLIELHKQEELIKARREIAVNAVFRITLRFLKLI
;
A
#
# COMPACT_ATOMS: atom_id res chain seq x y z
N MET A 1 9.19 -6.95 36.50
CA MET A 1 9.88 -5.65 36.52
C MET A 1 8.91 -4.62 37.08
N PRO A 2 9.21 -3.99 38.23
CA PRO A 2 8.37 -2.94 38.80
C PRO A 2 8.77 -1.55 38.25
N PHE A 3 7.80 -0.63 38.25
CA PHE A 3 7.88 0.81 37.94
C PHE A 3 7.95 1.22 36.46
N LEU A 4 6.77 1.46 35.87
CA LEU A 4 6.57 2.67 35.08
C LEU A 4 5.67 3.57 35.93
N GLU A 5 6.26 4.65 36.47
CA GLU A 5 5.51 5.75 37.04
C GLU A 5 4.60 6.36 35.97
N ASN A 6 3.43 6.88 36.37
CA ASN A 6 2.51 7.60 35.50
C ASN A 6 3.26 8.70 34.72
N GLY A 7 3.58 8.44 33.45
CA GLY A 7 4.20 9.40 32.54
C GLY A 7 5.36 8.86 31.69
N SER A 8 6.01 7.74 32.04
CA SER A 8 7.05 7.14 31.19
C SER A 8 6.44 6.19 30.17
N MET A 9 6.56 6.52 28.88
CA MET A 9 6.07 5.68 27.78
C MET A 9 7.23 5.27 26.86
N VAL A 10 7.48 3.98 26.76
CA VAL A 10 8.34 3.43 25.70
C VAL A 10 7.45 3.21 24.48
N TYR A 11 7.67 3.96 23.40
CA TYR A 11 6.81 3.90 22.20
C TYR A 11 6.58 2.47 21.71
N GLY A 12 7.61 1.62 21.72
CA GLY A 12 7.54 0.22 21.29
C GLY A 12 6.58 -0.67 22.10
N ASP A 13 6.13 -0.25 23.28
CA ASP A 13 5.19 -1.02 24.10
C ASP A 13 3.78 -1.08 23.49
N PHE A 14 3.48 -0.32 22.43
CA PHE A 14 2.17 -0.37 21.75
C PHE A 14 1.78 -1.78 21.28
N ILE A 15 2.77 -2.65 21.01
CA ILE A 15 2.52 -4.05 20.64
C ILE A 15 1.88 -4.82 21.80
N ARG A 16 2.24 -4.50 23.05
CA ARG A 16 1.83 -5.21 24.27
C ARG A 16 0.85 -4.43 25.15
N ASN A 17 0.72 -3.12 24.92
CA ASN A 17 -0.13 -2.22 25.67
C ASN A 17 -1.20 -1.62 24.75
N GLN A 18 -2.45 -2.04 24.98
CA GLN A 18 -3.59 -1.60 24.18
C GLN A 18 -3.89 -0.11 24.30
N GLU A 19 -3.70 0.51 25.47
CA GLU A 19 -3.94 1.94 25.65
C GLU A 19 -2.96 2.77 24.83
N VAL A 20 -1.68 2.37 24.84
CA VAL A 20 -0.64 2.99 24.01
C VAL A 20 -0.95 2.81 22.53
N ARG A 21 -1.38 1.60 22.10
CA ARG A 21 -1.76 1.34 20.71
C ARG A 21 -2.94 2.20 20.26
N LYS A 22 -4.00 2.30 21.05
CA LYS A 22 -5.17 3.14 20.73
C LYS A 22 -4.77 4.61 20.55
N ARG A 23 -3.93 5.12 21.45
CA ARG A 23 -3.42 6.48 21.40
C ARG A 23 -2.60 6.73 20.13
N ILE A 24 -1.62 5.87 19.83
CA ILE A 24 -0.78 5.97 18.63
C ILE A 24 -1.62 5.81 17.35
N THR A 25 -2.57 4.87 17.34
CA THR A 25 -3.50 4.67 16.21
C THR A 25 -4.27 5.96 15.92
N LYS A 26 -4.79 6.62 16.94
CA LYS A 26 -5.46 7.91 16.79
C LYS A 26 -4.52 9.02 16.31
N GLU A 27 -3.32 9.13 16.89
CA GLU A 27 -2.32 10.16 16.53
C GLU A 27 -1.86 10.01 15.08
N GLU A 28 -1.48 8.79 14.66
CA GLU A 28 -0.89 8.49 13.36
C GLU A 28 -1.92 8.34 12.23
N LEU A 29 -3.12 7.84 12.55
CA LEU A 29 -4.11 7.44 11.55
C LEU A 29 -5.41 8.24 11.62
N GLY A 30 -5.64 8.99 12.70
CA GLY A 30 -6.80 9.86 12.86
C GLY A 30 -8.11 9.13 13.13
N ILE A 31 -8.05 7.85 13.51
CA ILE A 31 -9.20 6.97 13.72
C ILE A 31 -9.07 6.24 15.06
N GLU A 32 -10.19 5.99 15.73
CA GLU A 32 -10.19 5.12 16.91
C GLU A 32 -9.99 3.66 16.47
N GLU A 33 -9.23 2.88 17.24
CA GLU A 33 -8.91 1.48 16.90
C GLU A 33 -10.16 0.62 16.65
N ASP A 34 -11.22 0.86 17.42
CA ASP A 34 -12.51 0.17 17.33
C ASP A 34 -13.42 0.69 16.20
N GLU A 35 -12.99 1.70 15.45
CA GLU A 35 -13.68 2.17 14.25
C GLU A 35 -13.06 1.61 12.96
N ILE A 36 -11.87 1.01 13.04
CA ILE A 36 -11.20 0.43 11.87
C ILE A 36 -11.97 -0.82 11.39
N PRO A 37 -12.35 -0.89 10.10
CA PRO A 37 -13.06 -2.04 9.54
C PRO A 37 -12.13 -3.25 9.32
N GLU A 38 -12.72 -4.41 8.99
CA GLU A 38 -11.95 -5.64 8.74
C GLU A 38 -11.10 -5.59 7.47
N ARG A 39 -11.50 -4.76 6.49
CA ARG A 39 -10.80 -4.54 5.23
C ARG A 39 -10.30 -3.10 5.15
N VAL A 40 -8.99 -2.94 4.97
CA VAL A 40 -8.36 -1.62 4.89
C VAL A 40 -7.50 -1.52 3.63
N VAL A 41 -7.43 -0.32 3.07
CA VAL A 41 -6.52 0.00 1.98
C VAL A 41 -5.42 0.90 2.51
N VAL A 42 -4.17 0.58 2.16
CA VAL A 42 -3.00 1.38 2.51
C VAL A 42 -2.29 1.84 1.25
N THR A 43 -1.69 3.02 1.31
CA THR A 43 -0.90 3.55 0.20
C THR A 43 0.30 4.34 0.70
N PRO A 44 1.45 4.30 -0.01
CA PRO A 44 2.62 5.09 0.35
C PRO A 44 2.59 6.49 -0.26
N MET A 45 1.51 6.88 -0.93
CA MET A 45 1.41 8.17 -1.60
C MET A 45 0.07 8.87 -1.33
N PRO A 46 0.02 10.22 -1.40
CA PRO A 46 -1.22 10.96 -1.19
C PRO A 46 -2.33 10.56 -2.16
N PHE A 47 -3.60 10.62 -1.72
CA PHE A 47 -4.74 10.15 -2.51
C PHE A 47 -4.89 10.82 -3.88
N ASN A 48 -4.54 12.10 -4.01
CA ASN A 48 -4.59 12.83 -5.28
C ASN A 48 -3.57 12.34 -6.33
N THR A 49 -2.63 11.48 -5.94
CA THR A 49 -1.67 10.82 -6.85
C THR A 49 -2.10 9.40 -7.24
N GLN A 50 -2.95 8.78 -6.41
CA GLN A 50 -3.41 7.40 -6.54
C GLN A 50 -4.81 7.30 -7.15
N PHE A 51 -5.64 8.31 -6.96
CA PHE A 51 -7.04 8.35 -7.41
C PHE A 51 -7.32 9.48 -8.41
N PRO A 52 -8.42 9.39 -9.18
CA PRO A 52 -8.85 10.46 -10.07
C PRO A 52 -9.00 11.80 -9.33
N LYS A 53 -8.75 12.93 -10.01
CA LYS A 53 -8.81 14.26 -9.35
C LYS A 53 -10.16 14.55 -8.68
N ASN A 54 -11.25 14.00 -9.25
CA ASN A 54 -12.63 14.13 -8.78
C ASN A 54 -13.11 12.89 -8.01
N PHE A 55 -12.21 12.14 -7.36
CA PHE A 55 -12.60 10.90 -6.69
C PHE A 55 -13.63 11.14 -5.57
N GLU A 56 -13.55 12.25 -4.81
CA GLU A 56 -14.53 12.56 -3.75
C GLU A 56 -15.93 12.84 -4.30
N ASP A 57 -16.02 13.57 -5.41
CA ASP A 57 -17.29 13.78 -6.11
C ASP A 57 -17.85 12.45 -6.59
N THR A 58 -16.97 11.57 -7.10
CA THR A 58 -17.35 10.22 -7.55
C THR A 58 -17.87 9.38 -6.39
N LEU A 59 -17.22 9.40 -5.22
CA LEU A 59 -17.70 8.74 -4.00
C LEU A 59 -19.11 9.24 -3.61
N THR A 60 -19.28 10.56 -3.60
CA THR A 60 -20.55 11.20 -3.23
C THR A 60 -21.67 10.82 -4.20
N ASN A 61 -21.39 10.84 -5.51
CA ASN A 61 -22.35 10.46 -6.56
C ASN A 61 -22.73 8.97 -6.48
N LEU A 62 -21.83 8.11 -5.96
CA LEU A 62 -22.10 6.70 -5.69
C LEU A 62 -22.87 6.47 -4.38
N GLY A 63 -23.22 7.53 -3.65
CA GLY A 63 -23.88 7.46 -2.34
C GLY A 63 -22.97 7.02 -1.20
N ILE A 64 -21.64 7.09 -1.38
CA ILE A 64 -20.67 6.72 -0.36
C ILE A 64 -20.45 7.95 0.54
N LYS A 65 -20.73 7.80 1.83
CA LYS A 65 -20.43 8.82 2.83
C LYS A 65 -18.92 8.88 3.05
N VAL A 66 -18.34 10.07 2.88
CA VAL A 66 -16.90 10.33 3.05
C VAL A 66 -16.66 11.07 4.36
N ASN A 67 -15.86 10.49 5.25
CA ASN A 67 -15.35 11.16 6.43
C ASN A 67 -13.82 11.30 6.33
N ARG A 68 -13.33 12.54 6.25
CA ARG A 68 -11.90 12.84 6.19
C ARG A 68 -11.33 12.99 7.59
N LEU A 69 -10.45 12.06 7.93
CA LEU A 69 -9.87 11.91 9.26
C LEU A 69 -8.60 12.75 9.38
N LYS A 70 -8.56 13.62 10.39
CA LYS A 70 -7.38 14.45 10.68
C LYS A 70 -6.37 13.63 11.47
N VAL A 71 -5.11 13.77 11.10
CA VAL A 71 -3.96 13.14 11.76
C VAL A 71 -3.15 14.19 12.54
N GLU A 72 -2.48 13.74 13.60
CA GLU A 72 -1.61 14.59 14.39
C GLU A 72 -0.24 14.82 13.74
N ASP A 73 0.24 13.81 13.01
CA ASP A 73 1.48 13.87 12.24
C ASP A 73 1.51 15.08 11.29
N GLN A 74 2.58 15.88 11.38
CA GLN A 74 2.70 17.14 10.65
C GLN A 74 2.86 16.97 9.14
N ILE A 75 3.43 15.84 8.69
CA ILE A 75 3.66 15.54 7.28
C ILE A 75 2.34 15.08 6.67
N LEU A 76 1.71 14.06 7.24
CA LEU A 76 0.45 13.50 6.75
C LEU A 76 -0.69 14.52 6.78
N ARG A 77 -0.69 15.43 7.78
CA ARG A 77 -1.69 16.52 7.88
C ARG A 77 -1.70 17.41 6.64
N GLN A 78 -0.57 17.63 5.99
CA GLN A 78 -0.48 18.45 4.76
C GLN A 78 -1.11 17.75 3.55
N PHE A 79 -1.27 16.43 3.60
CA PHE A 79 -1.86 15.62 2.52
C PHE A 79 -3.34 15.30 2.75
N GLY A 80 -3.98 15.95 3.71
CA GLY A 80 -5.43 15.86 3.95
C GLY A 80 -5.86 14.68 4.82
N GLY A 81 -4.92 13.91 5.39
CA GLY A 81 -5.22 12.78 6.29
C GLY A 81 -5.84 11.57 5.59
N ASN A 82 -6.56 10.75 6.35
CA ASN A 82 -7.10 9.46 5.90
C ASN A 82 -8.60 9.51 5.61
N LEU A 83 -9.15 8.48 4.97
CA LEU A 83 -10.58 8.40 4.65
C LEU A 83 -11.24 7.24 5.35
N LEU A 84 -12.33 7.53 6.05
CA LEU A 84 -13.32 6.55 6.47
C LEU A 84 -14.55 6.69 5.56
N LEU A 85 -14.90 5.60 4.89
CA LEU A 85 -15.98 5.51 3.91
C LEU A 85 -17.09 4.61 4.43
N GLU A 86 -18.34 4.95 4.14
CA GLU A 86 -19.50 4.16 4.56
C GLU A 86 -20.59 4.13 3.49
N LYS A 87 -21.12 2.94 3.20
CA LYS A 87 -22.28 2.73 2.33
C LYS A 87 -22.96 1.41 2.62
N ASP A 88 -24.29 1.40 2.76
CA ASP A 88 -25.12 0.20 2.93
C ASP A 88 -24.63 -0.74 4.07
N GLY A 89 -24.16 -0.16 5.17
CA GLY A 89 -23.61 -0.89 6.32
C GLY A 89 -22.17 -1.40 6.14
N ASN A 90 -21.58 -1.27 4.94
CA ASN A 90 -20.17 -1.52 4.71
C ASN A 90 -19.35 -0.29 5.10
N ARG A 91 -18.21 -0.52 5.77
CA ARG A 91 -17.23 0.50 6.12
C ARG A 91 -15.89 0.17 5.47
N GLY A 92 -15.25 1.18 4.91
CA GLY A 92 -13.92 1.07 4.34
C GLY A 92 -12.99 2.14 4.91
N PHE A 93 -11.73 1.78 5.15
CA PHE A 93 -10.72 2.71 5.61
C PHE A 93 -9.57 2.74 4.60
N ILE A 94 -9.23 3.94 4.12
CA ILE A 94 -8.11 4.16 3.20
C ILE A 94 -7.09 5.05 3.92
N ALA A 95 -5.89 4.52 4.10
CA ALA A 95 -4.82 5.17 4.84
C ALA A 95 -3.62 5.51 3.94
N PHE A 96 -3.23 6.77 3.92
CA PHE A 96 -1.92 7.17 3.45
C PHE A 96 -0.94 6.99 4.61
N ILE A 97 -0.05 6.01 4.49
CA ILE A 97 0.82 5.58 5.60
C ILE A 97 2.30 5.89 5.37
N GLY A 98 2.60 6.82 4.47
CA GLY A 98 3.94 7.38 4.28
C GLY A 98 4.74 6.73 3.15
N ARG A 99 5.66 7.52 2.58
CA ARG A 99 6.49 7.15 1.43
C ARG A 99 7.85 6.65 1.92
N GLY A 100 8.33 5.56 1.33
CA GLY A 100 9.57 4.92 1.74
C GLY A 100 9.40 4.05 2.98
N LEU A 101 10.37 3.18 3.22
CA LEU A 101 10.26 2.08 4.18
C LEU A 101 10.14 2.53 5.63
N ILE A 102 10.72 3.66 6.02
CA ILE A 102 10.74 4.08 7.43
C ILE A 102 9.33 4.41 7.89
N ASP A 103 8.70 5.40 7.25
CA ASP A 103 7.34 5.82 7.58
C ASP A 103 6.33 4.71 7.32
N PHE A 104 6.45 4.04 6.16
CA PHE A 104 5.53 2.99 5.77
C PHE A 104 5.56 1.81 6.74
N THR A 105 6.75 1.32 7.10
CA THR A 105 6.90 0.14 7.98
C THR A 105 6.41 0.41 9.39
N GLU A 106 6.61 1.62 9.93
CA GLU A 106 6.10 1.97 11.25
C GLU A 106 4.55 1.98 11.26
N ARG A 107 3.93 2.63 10.27
CA ARG A 107 2.47 2.76 10.23
C ARG A 107 1.74 1.49 9.83
N ILE A 108 2.32 0.68 8.95
CA ILE A 108 1.77 -0.66 8.69
C ILE A 108 1.89 -1.56 9.93
N ARG A 109 2.95 -1.44 10.75
CA ARG A 109 3.05 -2.18 12.02
C ARG A 109 1.94 -1.77 12.98
N ILE A 110 1.66 -0.47 13.11
CA ILE A 110 0.53 0.02 13.91
C ILE A 110 -0.78 -0.60 13.43
N LEU A 111 -1.10 -0.48 12.13
CA LEU A 111 -2.30 -1.08 11.55
C LEU A 111 -2.38 -2.60 11.75
N ALA A 112 -1.29 -3.31 11.47
CA ALA A 112 -1.26 -4.76 11.55
C ALA A 112 -1.44 -5.29 12.98
N THR A 113 -1.14 -4.49 14.02
CA THR A 113 -1.47 -4.86 15.42
C THR A 113 -2.96 -4.73 15.78
N VAL A 114 -3.76 -4.07 14.96
CA VAL A 114 -5.21 -3.94 15.18
C VAL A 114 -5.88 -5.29 14.91
N SER A 115 -6.43 -5.90 15.96
CA SER A 115 -6.96 -7.27 15.91
C SER A 115 -8.08 -7.48 14.89
N ARG A 116 -8.96 -6.48 14.71
CA ARG A 116 -10.12 -6.57 13.81
C ARG A 116 -9.74 -6.59 12.32
N ILE A 117 -8.61 -5.98 11.94
CA ILE A 117 -8.16 -6.00 10.55
C ILE A 117 -7.88 -7.45 10.15
N LYS A 118 -8.43 -7.88 9.01
CA LYS A 118 -8.21 -9.21 8.43
C LYS A 118 -7.50 -9.11 7.10
N ASP A 119 -7.94 -8.17 6.26
CA ASP A 119 -7.44 -8.01 4.89
C ASP A 119 -6.89 -6.61 4.69
N ILE A 120 -5.70 -6.53 4.10
CA ILE A 120 -5.04 -5.28 3.75
C ILE A 120 -4.75 -5.29 2.26
N LEU A 121 -5.25 -4.27 1.55
CA LEU A 121 -4.88 -3.99 0.16
C LEU A 121 -3.86 -2.86 0.15
N PHE A 122 -2.69 -3.11 -0.42
CA PHE A 122 -1.75 -2.04 -0.77
C PHE A 122 -2.06 -1.52 -2.16
N ILE A 123 -2.12 -0.20 -2.33
CA ILE A 123 -2.14 0.46 -3.65
C ILE A 123 -0.95 1.41 -3.78
N GLY A 124 -0.24 1.31 -4.90
CA GLY A 124 0.92 2.15 -5.15
C GLY A 124 1.38 2.14 -6.59
N THR A 125 2.64 2.49 -6.80
CA THR A 125 3.27 2.57 -8.12
C THR A 125 4.54 1.75 -8.16
N ALA A 126 4.90 1.28 -9.35
CA ALA A 126 6.15 0.56 -9.57
C ALA A 126 6.84 1.01 -10.87
N GLY A 127 8.17 0.89 -10.88
CA GLY A 127 8.98 0.97 -12.07
C GLY A 127 9.04 -0.39 -12.76
N SER A 128 8.90 -0.43 -14.09
CA SER A 128 9.04 -1.67 -14.86
C SER A 128 10.46 -1.83 -15.42
N LEU A 129 11.07 -2.99 -15.16
CA LEU A 129 12.33 -3.40 -15.78
C LEU A 129 12.11 -4.16 -17.09
N SER A 130 10.88 -4.60 -17.34
CA SER A 130 10.48 -5.36 -18.53
C SER A 130 9.95 -4.45 -19.64
N ASN A 131 10.25 -4.79 -20.89
CA ASN A 131 9.66 -4.13 -22.07
C ASN A 131 8.22 -4.60 -22.37
N GLU A 132 7.71 -5.61 -21.67
CA GLU A 132 6.36 -6.17 -21.88
C GLU A 132 5.29 -5.60 -20.92
N ILE A 133 5.74 -5.01 -19.82
CA ILE A 133 4.91 -4.40 -18.77
C ILE A 133 5.08 -2.89 -18.89
N LEU A 134 4.08 -2.24 -19.46
CA LEU A 134 4.19 -0.85 -19.90
C LEU A 134 3.57 0.12 -18.90
N ILE A 135 3.91 1.41 -19.00
CA ILE A 135 3.28 2.46 -18.18
C ILE A 135 1.75 2.41 -18.35
N GLY A 136 1.05 2.43 -17.21
CA GLY A 136 -0.40 2.29 -17.13
C GLY A 136 -0.92 0.85 -17.15
N ASP A 137 -0.06 -0.16 -17.26
CA ASP A 137 -0.43 -1.52 -16.85
C ASP A 137 -0.50 -1.61 -15.32
N LEU A 138 -1.10 -2.70 -14.83
CA LEU A 138 -1.10 -3.07 -13.41
C LEU A 138 -0.20 -4.28 -13.17
N ASN A 139 0.51 -4.30 -12.05
CA ASN A 139 1.19 -5.48 -11.54
C ASN A 139 0.66 -5.82 -10.14
N ILE A 140 0.27 -7.08 -9.94
CA ILE A 140 -0.22 -7.62 -8.69
C ILE A 140 0.75 -8.74 -8.29
N PRO A 141 1.88 -8.38 -7.63
CA PRO A 141 2.97 -9.32 -7.44
C PRO A 141 2.63 -10.38 -6.38
N LYS A 142 2.72 -11.65 -6.75
CA LYS A 142 2.62 -12.76 -5.79
C LYS A 142 3.81 -12.78 -4.83
N TYR A 143 5.02 -12.50 -5.32
CA TYR A 143 6.28 -12.56 -4.56
C TYR A 143 7.04 -11.24 -4.69
N ALA A 144 7.66 -10.79 -3.60
CA ALA A 144 8.50 -9.59 -3.57
C ALA A 144 9.85 -9.88 -2.90
N ILE A 145 10.96 -9.70 -3.64
CA ILE A 145 12.32 -9.87 -3.12
C ILE A 145 12.68 -8.64 -2.26
N PRO A 146 13.09 -8.82 -1.00
CA PRO A 146 13.49 -7.71 -0.14
C PRO A 146 14.96 -7.32 -0.41
N PHE A 147 15.19 -6.15 -1.02
CA PHE A 147 16.51 -5.50 -1.09
C PHE A 147 16.63 -4.34 -0.09
N GLU A 148 15.76 -4.31 0.91
CA GLU A 148 15.59 -3.18 1.82
C GLU A 148 16.12 -3.39 3.24
N ASN A 149 16.17 -4.64 3.73
CA ASN A 149 16.65 -5.05 5.06
C ASN A 149 15.97 -4.38 6.28
N VAL A 150 15.06 -3.41 6.12
CA VAL A 150 14.34 -2.74 7.22
C VAL A 150 13.35 -3.70 7.85
N SER A 151 12.63 -4.45 7.03
CA SER A 151 11.57 -5.36 7.50
C SER A 151 12.10 -6.52 8.36
N ASP A 152 13.37 -6.93 8.18
CA ASP A 152 13.99 -8.02 8.94
C ASP A 152 14.19 -7.69 10.43
N PHE A 153 14.18 -6.41 10.79
CA PHE A 153 14.25 -5.99 12.19
C PHE A 153 12.90 -6.13 12.93
N TYR A 154 11.79 -6.18 12.21
CA TYR A 154 10.44 -6.04 12.79
C TYR A 154 9.49 -7.19 12.46
N ALA A 155 9.82 -8.05 11.50
CA ALA A 155 9.06 -9.24 11.11
C ALA A 155 9.93 -10.49 11.24
N ASP A 156 9.35 -11.64 10.87
CA ASP A 156 10.03 -12.93 10.89
C ASP A 156 11.19 -12.95 9.88
N PRO A 157 12.47 -12.97 10.36
CA PRO A 157 13.63 -12.93 9.48
C PRO A 157 13.84 -14.27 8.74
N THR A 158 13.08 -15.32 9.08
CA THR A 158 13.16 -16.62 8.38
C THR A 158 12.45 -16.60 7.02
N ILE A 159 11.64 -15.57 6.76
CA ILE A 159 10.92 -15.39 5.50
C ILE A 159 11.80 -14.64 4.52
N ALA A 160 12.58 -15.40 3.73
CA ALA A 160 13.47 -14.83 2.73
C ALA A 160 12.72 -14.07 1.61
N ILE A 161 11.62 -14.65 1.10
CA ILE A 161 10.80 -14.04 0.05
C ILE A 161 9.34 -14.01 0.52
N PRO A 162 8.83 -12.86 0.95
CA PRO A 162 7.43 -12.71 1.33
C PRO A 162 6.50 -12.77 0.11
N GLN A 163 5.25 -13.12 0.36
CA GLN A 163 4.23 -13.31 -0.67
C GLN A 163 2.87 -12.76 -0.25
N ALA A 164 2.04 -12.47 -1.25
CA ALA A 164 0.63 -12.18 -1.08
C ALA A 164 -0.14 -13.37 -0.47
N ASP A 165 -1.28 -13.10 0.16
CA ASP A 165 -2.28 -14.13 0.45
C ASP A 165 -2.90 -14.64 -0.84
N GLU A 166 -2.90 -15.95 -1.07
CA GLU A 166 -3.32 -16.54 -2.34
C GLU A 166 -4.80 -16.31 -2.66
N LYS A 167 -5.68 -16.33 -1.64
CA LYS A 167 -7.11 -16.08 -1.86
C LYS A 167 -7.37 -14.62 -2.19
N LEU A 168 -6.72 -13.71 -1.45
CA LEU A 168 -6.83 -12.28 -1.68
C LEU A 168 -6.22 -11.85 -3.02
N LEU A 169 -5.12 -12.51 -3.43
CA LEU A 169 -4.51 -12.32 -4.75
C LEU A 169 -5.51 -12.62 -5.86
N ASN A 170 -6.14 -13.80 -5.83
CA ASN A 170 -7.12 -14.19 -6.86
C ASN A 170 -8.33 -13.25 -6.88
N GLU A 171 -8.88 -12.91 -5.71
CA GLU A 171 -10.00 -11.96 -5.57
C GLU A 171 -9.66 -10.60 -6.21
N VAL A 172 -8.48 -10.04 -5.92
CA VAL A 172 -8.08 -8.72 -6.45
C VAL A 172 -7.66 -8.78 -7.92
N TYR A 173 -7.14 -9.91 -8.39
CA TYR A 173 -6.83 -10.11 -9.80
C TYR A 173 -8.10 -10.10 -10.66
N GLU A 174 -9.16 -10.79 -10.22
CA GLU A 174 -10.49 -10.74 -10.88
C GLU A 174 -11.00 -9.30 -10.95
N TYR A 175 -10.82 -8.52 -9.87
CA TYR A 175 -11.24 -7.12 -9.85
C TYR A 175 -10.47 -6.26 -10.85
N ALA A 176 -9.19 -6.55 -11.06
CA ALA A 176 -8.36 -5.87 -12.03
C ALA A 176 -8.72 -6.24 -13.47
N GLU A 177 -9.02 -7.52 -13.75
CA GLU A 177 -9.47 -7.95 -15.08
C GLU A 177 -10.75 -7.24 -15.52
N GLU A 178 -11.71 -7.04 -14.61
CA GLU A 178 -12.96 -6.32 -14.89
C GLU A 178 -12.76 -4.82 -15.22
N THR A 179 -11.57 -4.26 -14.97
CA THR A 179 -11.24 -2.88 -15.37
C THR A 179 -10.83 -2.77 -16.83
N GLY A 180 -10.50 -3.90 -17.48
CA GLY A 180 -9.97 -3.92 -18.84
C GLY A 180 -8.52 -3.44 -18.96
N VAL A 181 -7.86 -3.06 -17.86
CA VAL A 181 -6.44 -2.71 -17.85
C VAL A 181 -5.60 -3.97 -17.86
N LYS A 182 -4.57 -3.98 -18.73
CA LYS A 182 -3.61 -5.09 -18.79
C LYS A 182 -2.95 -5.27 -17.44
N THR A 183 -3.15 -6.44 -16.85
CA THR A 183 -2.71 -6.78 -15.50
C THR A 183 -1.75 -7.96 -15.57
N HIS A 184 -0.70 -7.89 -14.75
CA HIS A 184 0.38 -8.87 -14.67
C HIS A 184 0.53 -9.37 -13.24
N SER A 185 1.08 -10.57 -13.06
CA SER A 185 1.60 -11.03 -11.77
C SER A 185 3.04 -11.49 -11.98
N THR A 186 3.99 -10.64 -11.59
CA THR A 186 5.42 -10.88 -11.82
C THR A 186 6.20 -10.93 -10.52
N LEU A 187 7.42 -11.48 -10.59
CA LEU A 187 8.38 -11.36 -9.51
C LEU A 187 8.77 -9.89 -9.35
N HIS A 188 8.59 -9.38 -8.15
CA HIS A 188 8.81 -7.98 -7.80
C HIS A 188 10.00 -7.84 -6.86
N ALA A 189 10.60 -6.66 -6.78
CA ALA A 189 11.60 -6.36 -5.76
C ALA A 189 11.34 -5.01 -5.11
N THR A 190 11.60 -4.93 -3.81
CA THR A 190 11.50 -3.68 -3.06
C THR A 190 12.89 -3.16 -2.75
N LEU A 191 13.17 -1.94 -3.18
CA LEU A 191 14.45 -1.26 -3.01
C LEU A 191 14.37 -0.23 -1.88
N LEU A 192 15.52 0.05 -1.26
CA LEU A 192 15.58 1.03 -0.17
C LEU A 192 15.58 2.49 -0.65
N PHE A 193 16.29 2.76 -1.75
CA PHE A 193 16.48 4.13 -2.28
C PHE A 193 16.40 4.14 -3.81
N PRO A 194 15.62 5.07 -4.41
CA PRO A 194 15.47 5.13 -5.86
C PRO A 194 16.72 5.67 -6.57
N TYR A 195 17.54 6.48 -5.89
CA TYR A 195 18.76 7.07 -6.46
C TYR A 195 20.03 6.23 -6.21
N SER A 196 19.88 5.05 -5.61
CA SER A 196 20.97 4.06 -5.50
C SER A 196 20.95 3.05 -6.66
N GLU A 197 19.98 3.18 -7.57
CA GLU A 197 19.87 2.36 -8.75
C GLU A 197 21.04 2.65 -9.72
N THR A 198 21.65 1.58 -10.24
CA THR A 198 22.57 1.65 -11.39
C THR A 198 22.06 0.76 -12.50
N THR A 199 22.47 1.02 -13.74
CA THR A 199 22.10 0.17 -14.88
C THR A 199 22.53 -1.29 -14.65
N GLU A 200 23.70 -1.52 -14.05
CA GLU A 200 24.19 -2.86 -13.70
C GLU A 200 23.28 -3.53 -12.66
N PHE A 201 22.88 -2.80 -11.62
CA PHE A 201 22.02 -3.33 -10.57
C PHE A 201 20.63 -3.68 -11.11
N LEU A 202 20.02 -2.79 -11.89
CA LEU A 202 18.70 -3.05 -12.48
C LEU A 202 18.74 -4.19 -13.51
N ASN A 203 19.80 -4.30 -14.31
CA ASN A 203 19.99 -5.46 -15.19
C ASN A 203 20.23 -6.76 -14.41
N TYR A 204 20.92 -6.70 -13.27
CA TYR A 204 21.03 -7.85 -12.37
C TYR A 204 19.65 -8.31 -11.87
N LEU A 205 18.81 -7.39 -11.40
CA LEU A 205 17.43 -7.69 -10.98
C LEU A 205 16.63 -8.34 -12.11
N LEU A 206 16.71 -7.78 -13.32
CA LEU A 206 16.06 -8.33 -14.51
C LEU A 206 16.57 -9.76 -14.81
N ASN A 207 17.88 -10.00 -14.72
CA ASN A 207 18.50 -11.30 -14.97
C ASN A 207 18.09 -12.38 -13.95
N ILE A 208 17.76 -12.00 -12.70
CA ILE A 208 17.21 -12.93 -11.70
C ILE A 208 15.68 -13.06 -11.78
N GLY A 209 15.06 -12.48 -12.80
CA GLY A 209 13.63 -12.62 -13.11
C GLY A 209 12.73 -11.52 -12.51
N VAL A 210 13.28 -10.52 -11.82
CA VAL A 210 12.49 -9.38 -11.33
C VAL A 210 12.03 -8.54 -12.51
N SER A 211 10.73 -8.29 -12.61
CA SER A 211 10.16 -7.50 -13.71
C SER A 211 9.75 -6.09 -13.27
N THR A 212 9.52 -5.87 -11.98
CA THR A 212 9.05 -4.58 -11.44
C THR A 212 9.70 -4.29 -10.10
N ILE A 213 9.87 -3.00 -9.79
CA ILE A 213 10.47 -2.53 -8.54
C ILE A 213 9.62 -1.46 -7.85
N ASP A 214 9.63 -1.46 -6.52
CA ASP A 214 9.00 -0.43 -5.68
C ASP A 214 9.87 -0.13 -4.44
N MET A 215 9.28 0.54 -3.45
CA MET A 215 9.94 0.84 -2.18
C MET A 215 9.21 0.27 -0.95
N GLU A 216 8.12 -0.49 -1.03
CA GLU A 216 7.37 -0.89 0.17
C GLU A 216 6.84 -2.34 0.22
N VAL A 217 6.56 -2.98 -0.93
CA VAL A 217 5.74 -4.21 -1.00
C VAL A 217 6.32 -5.39 -0.21
N SER A 218 7.63 -5.61 -0.21
CA SER A 218 8.23 -6.72 0.55
C SER A 218 8.04 -6.53 2.07
N ALA A 219 8.22 -5.31 2.58
CA ALA A 219 7.98 -4.97 3.98
C ALA A 219 6.49 -5.07 4.32
N PHE A 220 5.62 -4.60 3.42
CA PHE A 220 4.17 -4.74 3.55
C PHE A 220 3.74 -6.21 3.74
N TYR A 221 4.23 -7.12 2.88
CA TYR A 221 3.90 -8.54 2.98
C TYR A 221 4.51 -9.18 4.24
N LYS A 222 5.76 -8.87 4.60
CA LYS A 222 6.40 -9.38 5.82
C LYS A 222 5.64 -8.95 7.08
N MET A 223 5.34 -7.66 7.23
CA MET A 223 4.62 -7.14 8.39
C MET A 223 3.22 -7.73 8.48
N SER A 224 2.47 -7.72 7.38
CA SER A 224 1.11 -8.25 7.37
C SER A 224 1.09 -9.72 7.78
N ARG A 225 1.97 -10.54 7.21
CA ARG A 225 2.08 -11.96 7.56
C ARG A 225 2.50 -12.18 9.01
N PHE A 226 3.47 -11.41 9.51
CA PHE A 226 3.95 -11.52 10.89
C PHE A 226 2.82 -11.30 11.91
N TYR A 227 1.90 -10.38 11.64
CA TYR A 227 0.72 -10.11 12.48
C TYR A 227 -0.53 -10.90 12.06
N GLY A 228 -0.39 -11.93 11.20
CA GLY A 228 -1.49 -12.81 10.80
C GLY A 228 -2.57 -12.15 9.93
N LYS A 229 -2.22 -11.12 9.17
CA LYS A 229 -3.10 -10.42 8.22
C LYS A 229 -2.94 -10.98 6.82
N ARG A 230 -4.04 -11.05 6.07
CA ARG A 230 -4.02 -11.34 4.63
C ARG A 230 -3.70 -10.05 3.87
N ALA A 231 -2.82 -10.14 2.89
CA ALA A 231 -2.29 -8.97 2.20
C ALA A 231 -2.11 -9.21 0.71
N VAL A 232 -2.39 -8.20 -0.10
CA VAL A 232 -2.11 -8.17 -1.54
C VAL A 232 -1.80 -6.74 -1.97
N ALA A 233 -0.89 -6.56 -2.91
CA ALA A 233 -0.54 -5.26 -3.48
C ALA A 233 -1.03 -5.12 -4.93
N VAL A 234 -1.50 -3.93 -5.29
CA VAL A 234 -1.79 -3.52 -6.67
C VAL A 234 -0.92 -2.32 -7.00
N LEU A 235 -0.06 -2.49 -7.99
CA LEU A 235 0.91 -1.50 -8.42
C LEU A 235 0.59 -1.04 -9.82
N ARG A 236 0.37 0.25 -10.01
CA ARG A 236 0.33 0.83 -11.36
C ARG A 236 1.75 1.09 -11.84
N ILE A 237 2.07 0.70 -13.06
CA ILE A 237 3.38 1.03 -13.64
C ILE A 237 3.45 2.52 -13.94
N SER A 238 4.35 3.23 -13.26
CA SER A 238 4.53 4.67 -13.38
C SER A 238 5.62 5.05 -14.36
N ASP A 239 6.66 4.24 -14.47
CA ASP A 239 7.91 4.52 -15.17
C ASP A 239 8.64 3.23 -15.57
N MET A 240 9.68 3.37 -16.38
CA MET A 240 10.47 2.26 -16.92
C MET A 240 11.96 2.65 -16.89
N PRO A 241 12.69 2.45 -15.78
CA PRO A 241 14.01 3.04 -15.58
C PRO A 241 15.10 2.59 -16.58
N LEU A 242 14.91 1.45 -17.25
CA LEU A 242 15.81 0.94 -18.28
C LEU A 242 15.43 1.36 -19.72
N ILE A 243 14.33 2.09 -19.92
CA ILE A 243 13.74 2.35 -21.24
C ILE A 243 13.45 3.84 -21.43
N GLU A 244 13.94 4.39 -22.54
CA GLU A 244 13.72 5.79 -22.91
C GLU A 244 12.39 5.97 -23.67
N LEU A 245 11.52 6.88 -23.20
CA LEU A 245 10.11 6.98 -23.65
C LEU A 245 9.74 8.30 -24.35
N HIS A 246 10.72 9.09 -24.81
CA HIS A 246 10.56 10.49 -25.24
C HIS A 246 9.53 10.80 -26.35
N LYS A 247 8.92 9.81 -27.01
CA LYS A 247 8.02 10.01 -28.17
C LYS A 247 6.55 9.63 -27.93
N GLN A 248 6.15 9.28 -26.71
CA GLN A 248 4.80 8.72 -26.44
C GLN A 248 4.04 9.44 -25.31
N GLU A 249 4.32 10.72 -25.06
CA GLU A 249 3.84 11.43 -23.87
C GLU A 249 2.30 11.45 -23.71
N GLU A 250 1.55 11.78 -24.78
CA GLU A 250 0.09 11.81 -24.73
C GLU A 250 -0.52 10.41 -24.51
N LEU A 251 0.03 9.38 -25.15
CA LEU A 251 -0.40 8.00 -24.93
C LEU A 251 -0.12 7.56 -23.49
N ILE A 252 1.07 7.87 -22.97
CA ILE A 252 1.47 7.57 -21.59
C ILE A 252 0.52 8.25 -20.60
N LYS A 253 0.17 9.52 -20.83
CA LYS A 253 -0.77 10.27 -20.00
C LYS A 253 -2.14 9.61 -19.98
N ALA A 254 -2.69 9.25 -21.15
CA ALA A 254 -3.97 8.57 -21.26
C ALA A 254 -3.97 7.21 -20.54
N ARG A 255 -2.91 6.39 -20.72
CA ARG A 255 -2.76 5.10 -20.03
C ARG A 255 -2.70 5.26 -18.52
N ARG A 256 -1.96 6.27 -18.02
CA ARG A 256 -1.88 6.59 -16.59
C ARG A 256 -3.24 6.95 -16.02
N GLU A 257 -4.05 7.73 -16.73
CA GLU A 257 -5.38 8.12 -16.29
C GLU A 257 -6.33 6.92 -16.21
N ILE A 258 -6.32 6.05 -17.23
CA ILE A 258 -7.10 4.80 -17.22
C ILE A 258 -6.71 3.92 -16.03
N ALA A 259 -5.41 3.75 -15.78
CA ALA A 259 -4.91 2.94 -14.67
C ALA A 259 -5.27 3.52 -13.29
N VAL A 260 -5.27 4.85 -13.14
CA VAL A 260 -5.72 5.53 -11.92
C VAL A 260 -7.20 5.25 -11.64
N ASN A 261 -8.05 5.29 -12.67
CA ASN A 261 -9.45 4.92 -12.54
C ASN A 261 -9.63 3.44 -12.19
N ALA A 262 -8.81 2.56 -12.76
CA ALA A 262 -8.83 1.12 -12.46
C ALA A 262 -8.48 0.84 -11.00
N VAL A 263 -7.38 1.41 -10.47
CA VAL A 263 -6.99 1.27 -9.05
C VAL A 263 -8.07 1.79 -8.12
N PHE A 264 -8.70 2.92 -8.46
CA PHE A 264 -9.81 3.46 -7.67
C PHE A 264 -11.02 2.51 -7.66
N ARG A 265 -11.39 1.92 -8.80
CA ARG A 265 -12.47 0.93 -8.87
C ARG A 265 -12.15 -0.34 -8.08
N ILE A 266 -10.92 -0.87 -8.18
CA ILE A 266 -10.45 -2.02 -7.40
C ILE A 266 -10.54 -1.72 -5.90
N THR A 267 -10.12 -0.52 -5.49
CA THR A 267 -10.20 -0.06 -4.09
C THR A 267 -11.64 -0.11 -3.57
N LEU A 268 -12.61 0.40 -4.32
CA LEU A 268 -14.01 0.41 -3.88
C LEU A 268 -14.61 -1.00 -3.81
N ARG A 269 -14.27 -1.88 -4.76
CA ARG A 269 -14.71 -3.29 -4.73
C ARG A 269 -14.11 -4.06 -3.57
N PHE A 270 -12.81 -3.89 -3.32
CA PHE A 270 -12.13 -4.51 -2.19
C PHE A 270 -12.81 -4.14 -0.85
N LEU A 271 -13.17 -2.86 -0.71
CA LEU A 271 -13.90 -2.32 0.45
C LEU A 271 -15.41 -2.64 0.45
N LYS A 272 -15.93 -3.34 -0.57
CA LYS A 272 -17.34 -3.69 -0.74
C LYS A 272 -18.29 -2.49 -0.74
N LEU A 273 -17.86 -1.38 -1.35
CA LEU A 273 -18.63 -0.14 -1.46
C LEU A 273 -19.37 -0.03 -2.81
N ILE A 274 -19.05 -0.90 -3.76
CA ILE A 274 -19.71 -1.05 -5.07
C ILE A 274 -19.76 -2.53 -5.47
#